data_AF-A0A518BIK3-F1
#
_entry.id   AF-A0A518BIK3-F1
#
_cell.length_a   1.000
_cell.length_b   1.000
_cell.length_c   1.000
_cell.angle_alpha   90.00
_cell.angle_beta   90.00
_cell.angle_gamma   90.00
#
_symmetry.space_group_name_H-M   'P 1'
#
loop_
_entity.id
_entity.type
_entity.pdbx_description
1 polymer ?
#
loop_
_entity_poly.entity_id
_entity_poly.type
_entity_poly.pdbx_seq_one_letter_code
_entity_poly.pdbx_strand_id
1 'polypeptide(L)'
;MSVGPRPSSLYLLADPDWRRKLRRGGWLLFVPFVGWPLLLSFRKALAPHFFEDRPTGLPDWTGRHREHLANGLRAMGVILGYTAPVHLMLYALAFSRGWQPGLGAVGVAAFFVALPFFSNFAFPTACLLLASPIAGEARISPLEATALLAAFSAAIFLIPAGFLRVSSTGRFRSAFDLRRSLPFIARQPRGYLAAWWYGAWMNWTVPFALPLAPWGVFWAYIASMALFNELLLEDSETEATGGWLARVVADPRFAPAGAWGLAAVEAADGPARVLHLPVFSVPLPGRPS
;
A
#
# COMPACT_ATOMS: atom_id res chain seq x y z
N MET A 1 2.37 6.95 20.37
CA MET A 1 1.69 5.89 21.16
C MET A 1 1.92 4.56 20.43
N SER A 2 1.21 3.47 20.73
CA SER A 2 1.20 2.31 19.81
C SER A 2 0.29 2.66 18.63
N VAL A 3 0.80 2.63 17.40
CA VAL A 3 -0.01 2.80 16.18
C VAL A 3 -1.27 1.93 16.27
N GLY A 4 -2.44 2.52 16.08
CA GLY A 4 -3.71 1.81 16.08
C GLY A 4 -4.03 1.28 14.69
N PRO A 5 -3.74 0.01 14.32
CA PRO A 5 -4.00 -0.47 12.97
C PRO A 5 -5.50 -0.47 12.61
N ARG A 6 -6.38 -0.41 13.61
CA ARG A 6 -7.84 -0.51 13.44
C ARG A 6 -8.49 0.81 13.00
N PRO A 7 -8.29 1.95 13.69
CA PRO A 7 -8.76 3.23 13.17
C PRO A 7 -8.30 3.49 11.73
N SER A 8 -7.01 3.26 11.46
CA SER A 8 -6.43 3.43 10.13
C SER A 8 -6.99 2.46 9.09
N SER A 9 -7.27 1.20 9.44
CA SER A 9 -7.90 0.23 8.52
C SER A 9 -9.40 0.47 8.27
N LEU A 10 -10.07 1.18 9.18
CA LEU A 10 -11.47 1.57 9.04
C LEU A 10 -11.65 3.00 8.53
N TYR A 11 -10.57 3.72 8.22
CA TYR A 11 -10.59 5.11 7.78
C TYR A 11 -11.60 5.40 6.66
N LEU A 12 -11.74 4.49 5.68
CA LEU A 12 -12.71 4.72 4.60
C LEU A 12 -14.14 4.85 5.12
N LEU A 13 -14.53 4.18 6.21
CA LEU A 13 -15.91 4.19 6.73
C LEU A 13 -16.34 5.57 7.23
N ALA A 14 -15.38 6.47 7.46
CA ALA A 14 -15.66 7.85 7.83
C ALA A 14 -16.16 8.70 6.65
N ASP A 15 -16.00 8.23 5.40
CA ASP A 15 -16.48 8.93 4.22
C ASP A 15 -17.91 8.48 3.86
N PRO A 16 -18.91 9.38 3.74
CA PRO A 16 -20.29 9.00 3.38
C PRO A 16 -20.41 8.28 2.02
N ASP A 17 -19.42 8.41 1.14
CA ASP A 17 -19.41 7.80 -0.17
C ASP A 17 -18.45 6.61 -0.28
N TRP A 18 -17.99 6.07 0.85
CA TRP A 18 -16.95 5.03 0.87
C TRP A 18 -17.33 3.79 0.06
N ARG A 19 -18.59 3.34 0.10
CA ARG A 19 -19.04 2.15 -0.66
C ARG A 19 -18.90 2.39 -2.16
N ARG A 20 -19.27 3.59 -2.62
CA ARG A 20 -19.17 3.99 -4.03
C ARG A 20 -17.72 4.13 -4.45
N LYS A 21 -16.88 4.77 -3.61
CA LYS A 21 -15.45 4.98 -3.87
C LYS A 21 -14.68 3.65 -3.87
N LEU A 22 -14.93 2.76 -2.90
CA LEU A 22 -14.38 1.40 -2.85
C LEU A 22 -14.78 0.61 -4.10
N ARG A 23 -16.08 0.63 -4.46
CA ARG A 23 -16.58 -0.06 -5.65
C ARG A 23 -15.88 0.41 -6.93
N ARG A 24 -15.81 1.73 -7.14
CA ARG A 24 -15.12 2.34 -8.30
C ARG A 24 -13.62 2.03 -8.29
N GLY A 25 -12.97 2.13 -7.13
CA GLY A 25 -11.56 1.80 -6.97
C GLY A 25 -11.23 0.36 -7.37
N GLY A 26 -12.05 -0.60 -6.93
CA GLY A 26 -11.92 -2.00 -7.34
C GLY A 26 -12.14 -2.19 -8.85
N TRP A 27 -13.13 -1.53 -9.45
CA TRP A 27 -13.35 -1.59 -10.90
C TRP A 27 -12.17 -1.01 -11.71
N LEU A 28 -11.60 0.10 -11.25
CA LEU A 28 -10.46 0.73 -11.92
C LEU A 28 -9.27 -0.23 -12.01
N LEU A 29 -9.02 -1.03 -10.97
CA LEU A 29 -7.89 -1.96 -10.91
C LEU A 29 -7.96 -3.12 -11.94
N PHE A 30 -9.10 -3.35 -12.59
CA PHE A 30 -9.18 -4.25 -13.74
C PHE A 30 -8.62 -3.65 -15.03
N VAL A 31 -8.30 -2.35 -15.07
CA VAL A 31 -7.66 -1.68 -16.20
C VAL A 31 -6.19 -1.45 -15.84
N PRO A 32 -5.26 -2.37 -16.12
CA PRO A 32 -3.96 -2.44 -15.46
C PRO A 32 -3.13 -1.15 -15.58
N PHE A 33 -3.05 -0.64 -16.81
CA PHE A 33 -2.24 0.54 -17.16
C PHE A 33 -2.87 1.88 -16.78
N VAL A 34 -4.12 1.88 -16.29
CA VAL A 34 -4.84 3.11 -15.91
C VAL A 34 -5.21 3.07 -14.43
N GLY A 35 -5.85 1.99 -13.98
CA GLY A 35 -6.29 1.80 -12.61
C GLY A 35 -5.18 1.85 -11.58
N TRP A 36 -4.05 1.18 -11.86
CA TRP A 36 -2.93 1.16 -10.91
C TRP A 36 -2.29 2.54 -10.75
N PRO A 37 -1.92 3.27 -11.81
CA PRO A 37 -1.50 4.66 -11.68
C PRO A 37 -2.54 5.54 -10.97
N LEU A 38 -3.83 5.44 -11.33
CA LEU A 38 -4.88 6.23 -10.69
C LEU A 38 -4.95 5.94 -9.18
N LEU A 39 -4.89 4.68 -8.76
CA LEU A 39 -4.82 4.30 -7.35
C LEU A 39 -3.60 4.92 -6.67
N LEU A 40 -2.41 4.79 -7.27
CA LEU A 40 -1.19 5.35 -6.70
C LEU A 40 -1.23 6.87 -6.55
N SER A 41 -1.91 7.55 -7.47
CA SER A 41 -2.11 8.99 -7.41
C SER A 41 -3.03 9.42 -6.26
N PHE A 42 -3.91 8.53 -5.83
CA PHE A 42 -4.87 8.78 -4.77
C PHE A 42 -4.17 9.17 -3.48
N ARG A 43 -2.95 8.68 -3.23
CA ARG A 43 -2.10 9.11 -2.11
C ARG A 43 -1.90 10.61 -2.04
N LYS A 44 -1.50 11.21 -3.16
CA LYS A 44 -1.20 12.64 -3.21
C LYS A 44 -2.49 13.45 -3.04
N ALA A 45 -3.60 12.96 -3.60
CA ALA A 45 -4.91 13.59 -3.45
C ALA A 45 -5.49 13.42 -2.03
N LEU A 46 -5.15 12.33 -1.33
CA LEU A 46 -5.65 12.00 0.01
C LEU A 46 -4.88 12.75 1.10
N ALA A 47 -3.60 13.08 0.89
CA ALA A 47 -2.79 13.75 1.90
C ALA A 47 -3.45 15.02 2.48
N PRO A 48 -4.00 15.96 1.68
CA PRO A 48 -4.74 17.11 2.24
C PRO A 48 -5.94 16.70 3.11
N HIS A 49 -6.67 15.64 2.77
CA HIS A 49 -7.83 15.20 3.56
C HIS A 49 -7.43 14.67 4.93
N PHE A 50 -6.22 14.10 5.08
CA PHE A 50 -5.74 13.63 6.37
C PHE A 50 -5.52 14.77 7.37
N PHE A 51 -5.03 15.92 6.91
CA PHE A 51 -4.53 17.00 7.76
C PHE A 51 -5.41 18.25 7.77
N GLU A 52 -6.21 18.48 6.72
CA GLU A 52 -7.07 19.66 6.57
C GLU A 52 -8.53 19.32 6.84
N ASP A 53 -9.29 20.32 7.27
CA ASP A 53 -10.74 20.19 7.42
C ASP A 53 -11.43 20.24 6.05
N ARG A 54 -11.67 19.07 5.48
CA ARG A 54 -12.37 18.89 4.20
C ARG A 54 -13.80 18.39 4.41
N PRO A 55 -14.74 18.62 3.49
CA PRO A 55 -16.11 18.11 3.61
C PRO A 55 -16.22 16.57 3.62
N THR A 56 -15.25 15.86 3.02
CA THR A 56 -15.25 14.39 2.91
C THR A 56 -13.89 13.82 3.30
N GLY A 57 -13.86 12.59 3.83
CA GLY A 57 -12.62 11.93 4.26
C GLY A 57 -11.76 11.38 3.11
N LEU A 58 -12.36 11.11 1.95
CA LEU A 58 -11.68 10.64 0.75
C LEU A 58 -11.84 11.64 -0.39
N PRO A 59 -10.80 11.85 -1.22
CA PRO A 59 -10.91 12.70 -2.40
C PRO A 59 -11.85 12.11 -3.43
N ASP A 60 -12.46 12.98 -4.23
CA ASP A 60 -13.24 12.59 -5.39
C ASP A 60 -12.37 12.29 -6.61
N TRP A 61 -12.85 11.37 -7.44
CA TRP A 61 -12.18 10.94 -8.67
C TRP A 61 -12.49 11.84 -9.87
N THR A 62 -13.49 12.72 -9.76
CA THR A 62 -14.11 13.40 -10.91
C THR A 62 -13.28 14.59 -11.37
N GLY A 63 -13.18 14.77 -12.70
CA GLY A 63 -12.67 16.00 -13.31
C GLY A 63 -11.15 16.17 -13.36
N ARG A 64 -10.34 15.25 -12.80
CA ARG A 64 -8.86 15.37 -12.76
C ARG A 64 -8.10 14.11 -13.20
N HIS A 65 -8.70 13.26 -14.03
CA HIS A 65 -8.11 11.97 -14.43
C HIS A 65 -6.70 12.07 -15.01
N ARG A 66 -6.40 13.08 -15.83
CA ARG A 66 -5.06 13.29 -16.41
C ARG A 66 -4.02 13.62 -15.35
N GLU A 67 -4.38 14.49 -14.40
CA GLU A 67 -3.50 14.85 -13.28
C GLU A 67 -3.24 13.64 -12.38
N HIS A 68 -4.29 12.88 -12.06
CA HIS A 68 -4.19 11.63 -11.32
C HIS A 68 -3.28 10.64 -12.04
N LEU A 69 -3.50 10.38 -13.32
CA LEU A 69 -2.65 9.47 -14.11
C LEU A 69 -1.18 9.90 -14.09
N ALA A 70 -0.89 11.18 -14.33
CA ALA A 70 0.48 11.71 -14.30
C ALA A 70 1.14 11.59 -12.93
N ASN A 71 0.42 11.91 -11.85
CA ASN A 71 0.92 11.75 -10.48
C ASN A 71 1.10 10.26 -10.12
N GLY A 72 0.23 9.38 -10.62
CA GLY A 72 0.34 7.94 -10.49
C GLY A 72 1.60 7.37 -11.13
N LEU A 73 1.88 7.77 -12.37
CA LEU A 73 3.11 7.39 -13.08
C LEU A 73 4.36 7.89 -12.36
N ARG A 74 4.32 9.10 -11.78
CA ARG A 74 5.42 9.60 -10.93
C ARG A 74 5.59 8.76 -9.66
N ALA A 75 4.51 8.34 -9.02
CA ALA A 75 4.56 7.43 -7.87
C ALA A 75 5.15 6.07 -8.26
N MET A 76 4.78 5.52 -9.42
CA MET A 76 5.42 4.32 -9.96
C MET A 76 6.91 4.53 -10.19
N GLY A 77 7.31 5.69 -10.74
CA GLY A 77 8.72 6.06 -10.91
C GLY A 77 9.49 6.10 -9.58
N VAL A 78 8.86 6.54 -8.49
CA VAL A 78 9.45 6.45 -7.14
C VAL A 78 9.64 4.99 -6.74
N ILE A 79 8.60 4.15 -6.82
CA ILE A 79 8.66 2.73 -6.45
C ILE A 79 9.76 2.03 -7.26
N LEU A 80 9.76 2.22 -8.58
CA LEU A 80 10.77 1.69 -9.49
C LEU A 80 12.16 2.21 -9.17
N GLY A 81 12.32 3.49 -8.80
CA GLY A 81 13.63 4.02 -8.41
C GLY A 81 14.22 3.32 -7.18
N TYR A 82 13.38 2.94 -6.22
CA TYR A 82 13.80 2.16 -5.05
C TYR A 82 14.11 0.70 -5.38
N THR A 83 13.33 0.08 -6.27
CA THR A 83 13.44 -1.37 -6.53
C THR A 83 14.30 -1.73 -7.74
N ALA A 84 14.55 -0.80 -8.66
CA ALA A 84 15.32 -1.04 -9.87
C ALA A 84 16.73 -1.59 -9.60
N PRO A 85 17.52 -1.08 -8.63
CA PRO A 85 18.85 -1.61 -8.37
C PRO A 85 18.86 -3.12 -8.09
N VAL A 86 17.93 -3.62 -7.28
CA VAL A 86 17.84 -5.05 -6.97
C VAL A 86 17.30 -5.88 -8.13
N HIS A 87 16.38 -5.32 -8.95
CA HIS A 87 15.91 -5.98 -10.18
C HIS A 87 17.04 -6.12 -11.21
N LEU A 88 17.82 -5.06 -11.41
CA LEU A 88 18.98 -5.06 -12.31
C LEU A 88 20.05 -6.04 -11.82
N MET A 89 20.29 -6.10 -10.51
CA MET A 89 21.23 -7.06 -9.92
C MET A 89 20.79 -8.51 -10.13
N LEU A 90 19.52 -8.84 -9.90
CA LEU A 90 18.96 -10.17 -10.20
C LEU A 90 19.12 -10.51 -11.68
N TYR A 91 18.75 -9.59 -12.57
CA TYR A 91 18.85 -9.79 -14.01
C TYR A 91 20.30 -10.01 -14.45
N ALA A 92 21.24 -9.19 -13.97
CA ALA A 92 22.65 -9.31 -14.28
C ALA A 92 23.24 -10.66 -13.81
N LEU A 93 22.92 -11.09 -12.58
CA LEU A 93 23.37 -12.37 -12.02
C LEU A 93 22.81 -13.57 -12.79
N ALA A 94 21.52 -13.53 -13.16
CA ALA A 94 20.91 -14.58 -13.94
C ALA A 94 21.52 -14.64 -15.35
N PHE A 95 21.64 -13.48 -16.01
CA PHE A 95 22.19 -13.38 -17.36
C PHE A 95 23.66 -13.81 -17.42
N SER A 96 24.49 -13.43 -16.45
CA SER A 96 25.90 -13.86 -16.39
C SER A 96 26.07 -15.38 -16.22
N ARG A 97 25.00 -16.09 -15.83
CA ARG A 97 24.95 -17.55 -15.69
C ARG A 97 24.16 -18.23 -16.81
N GLY A 98 24.07 -17.54 -17.95
CA GLY A 98 23.47 -18.08 -19.18
C GLY A 98 21.95 -18.15 -19.15
N TRP A 99 21.27 -17.52 -18.17
CA TRP A 99 19.82 -17.47 -18.20
C TRP A 99 19.34 -16.61 -19.38
N GLN A 100 18.45 -17.19 -20.19
CA GLN A 100 17.73 -16.49 -21.25
C GLN A 100 16.23 -16.56 -20.96
N PRO A 101 15.49 -15.45 -21.11
CA PRO A 101 14.05 -15.45 -20.88
C PRO A 101 13.33 -16.25 -21.97
N GLY A 102 12.91 -17.48 -21.63
CA GLY A 102 12.04 -18.28 -22.48
C GLY A 102 10.58 -17.84 -22.42
N LEU A 103 9.70 -18.52 -23.18
CA LEU A 103 8.26 -18.23 -23.23
C LEU A 103 7.59 -18.24 -21.85
N GLY A 104 8.00 -19.14 -20.96
CA GLY A 104 7.48 -19.19 -19.58
C GLY A 104 7.79 -17.92 -18.78
N ALA A 105 9.02 -17.40 -18.89
CA ALA A 105 9.41 -16.15 -18.24
C ALA A 105 8.64 -14.96 -18.81
N VAL A 106 8.42 -14.93 -20.14
CA VAL A 106 7.58 -13.93 -20.80
C VAL A 106 6.13 -14.02 -20.31
N GLY A 107 5.58 -15.24 -20.17
CA GLY A 107 4.23 -15.46 -19.65
C GLY A 107 4.06 -14.99 -18.20
N VAL A 108 5.02 -15.29 -17.33
CA VAL A 108 5.03 -14.80 -15.94
C VAL A 108 5.16 -13.28 -15.89
N ALA A 109 6.02 -12.68 -16.71
CA ALA A 109 6.13 -11.23 -16.83
C ALA A 109 4.81 -10.60 -17.32
N ALA A 110 4.19 -11.19 -18.36
CA ALA A 110 2.90 -10.75 -18.88
C ALA A 110 1.79 -10.83 -17.82
N PHE A 111 1.78 -11.88 -16.99
CA PHE A 111 0.85 -12.00 -15.86
C PHE A 111 0.97 -10.84 -14.87
N PHE A 112 2.20 -10.51 -14.42
CA PHE A 112 2.39 -9.40 -13.48
C PHE A 112 2.16 -8.03 -14.11
N VAL A 113 2.41 -7.87 -15.41
CA VAL A 113 2.07 -6.65 -16.16
C VAL A 113 0.55 -6.51 -16.30
N ALA A 114 -0.16 -7.61 -16.58
CA ALA A 114 -1.62 -7.63 -16.67
C ALA A 114 -2.30 -7.45 -15.31
N LEU A 115 -1.65 -7.86 -14.21
CA LEU A 115 -2.20 -7.74 -12.86
C LEU A 115 -1.19 -7.04 -11.94
N PRO A 116 -1.01 -5.72 -12.10
CA PRO A 116 0.02 -4.94 -11.40
C PRO A 116 -0.18 -4.95 -9.88
N PHE A 117 -1.38 -5.24 -9.38
CA PHE A 117 -1.60 -5.39 -7.94
C PHE A 117 -0.94 -6.65 -7.33
N PHE A 118 -0.51 -7.61 -8.15
CA PHE A 118 0.37 -8.71 -7.72
C PHE A 118 1.86 -8.39 -7.88
N SER A 119 2.24 -7.19 -8.37
CA SER A 119 3.65 -6.89 -8.71
C SER A 119 4.61 -7.03 -7.53
N ASN A 120 4.13 -6.91 -6.29
CA ASN A 120 4.94 -7.11 -5.08
C ASN A 120 5.47 -8.55 -4.94
N PHE A 121 4.83 -9.53 -5.59
CA PHE A 121 5.27 -10.92 -5.61
C PHE A 121 6.20 -11.23 -6.79
N ALA A 122 6.25 -10.37 -7.83
CA ALA A 122 7.04 -10.62 -9.03
C ALA A 122 8.52 -10.86 -8.72
N PHE A 123 9.11 -9.99 -7.91
CA PHE A 123 10.53 -10.10 -7.56
C PHE A 123 10.82 -11.31 -6.65
N PRO A 124 10.07 -11.56 -5.55
CA PRO A 124 10.25 -12.76 -4.76
C PRO A 124 10.07 -14.05 -5.56
N THR A 125 9.04 -14.13 -6.39
CA THR A 125 8.80 -15.28 -7.26
C THR A 125 9.96 -15.47 -8.24
N ALA A 126 10.50 -14.42 -8.85
CA ALA A 126 11.66 -14.52 -9.72
C ALA A 126 12.90 -15.05 -8.99
N CYS A 127 13.19 -14.57 -7.77
CA CYS A 127 14.31 -15.07 -6.96
C CYS A 127 14.14 -16.57 -6.66
N LEU A 128 12.93 -16.99 -6.25
CA LEU A 128 12.65 -18.38 -5.92
C LEU A 128 12.73 -19.30 -7.14
N LEU A 129 12.19 -18.87 -8.28
CA LEU A 129 12.26 -19.66 -9.53
C LEU A 129 13.70 -19.80 -10.04
N LEU A 130 14.51 -18.75 -9.94
CA LEU A 130 15.90 -18.79 -10.39
C LEU A 130 16.82 -19.54 -9.42
N ALA A 131 16.47 -19.63 -8.13
CA ALA A 131 17.20 -20.43 -7.15
C ALA A 131 16.76 -21.90 -7.10
N SER A 132 15.59 -22.21 -7.64
CA SER A 132 14.98 -23.53 -7.57
C SER A 132 15.41 -24.42 -8.75
N PRO A 133 15.70 -25.71 -8.53
CA PRO A 133 15.95 -26.66 -9.61
C PRO A 133 14.67 -27.04 -10.39
N ILE A 134 13.49 -26.59 -9.97
CA ILE A 134 12.21 -26.92 -10.61
C ILE A 134 12.16 -26.41 -12.06
N ALA A 135 12.83 -25.28 -12.36
CA ALA A 135 12.89 -24.69 -13.69
C ALA A 135 14.10 -25.15 -14.52
N GLY A 136 14.79 -26.22 -14.09
CA GLY A 136 16.04 -26.71 -14.68
C GLY A 136 17.22 -26.48 -13.74
N GLU A 137 18.38 -26.09 -14.27
CA GLU A 137 19.52 -25.75 -13.43
C GLU A 137 19.28 -24.45 -12.66
N ALA A 138 19.53 -24.47 -11.34
CA ALA A 138 19.50 -23.28 -10.51
C ALA A 138 20.47 -22.22 -11.08
N ARG A 139 19.95 -21.04 -11.37
CA ARG A 139 20.69 -19.93 -11.98
C ARG A 139 21.28 -18.99 -10.95
N ILE A 140 20.80 -19.01 -9.70
CA ILE A 140 21.41 -18.30 -8.58
C ILE A 140 21.46 -19.23 -7.38
N SER A 141 22.44 -19.03 -6.50
CA SER A 141 22.51 -19.80 -5.25
C SER A 141 21.41 -19.37 -4.27
N PRO A 142 21.01 -20.23 -3.32
CA PRO A 142 20.08 -19.86 -2.26
C PRO A 142 20.53 -18.65 -1.43
N LEU A 143 21.84 -18.49 -1.23
CA LEU A 143 22.41 -17.35 -0.50
C LEU A 143 22.22 -16.05 -1.26
N GLU A 144 22.46 -16.03 -2.58
CA GLU A 144 22.22 -14.85 -3.42
C GLU A 144 20.74 -14.49 -3.46
N ALA A 145 19.86 -15.49 -3.58
CA ALA A 145 18.41 -15.26 -3.53
C ALA A 145 17.99 -14.65 -2.19
N THR A 146 18.53 -15.14 -1.08
CA THR A 146 18.27 -14.60 0.27
C THR A 146 18.76 -13.16 0.38
N ALA A 147 19.97 -12.85 -0.11
CA ALA A 147 20.52 -11.50 -0.10
C ALA A 147 19.69 -10.52 -0.95
N LEU A 148 19.26 -10.95 -2.14
CA LEU A 148 18.37 -10.19 -3.03
C LEU A 148 17.00 -9.93 -2.39
N LEU A 149 16.40 -10.93 -1.76
CA LEU A 149 15.13 -10.80 -1.04
C LEU A 149 15.25 -9.85 0.16
N ALA A 150 16.36 -9.90 0.89
CA ALA A 150 16.63 -8.97 1.98
C ALA A 150 16.80 -7.53 1.48
N ALA A 151 17.56 -7.33 0.40
CA ALA A 151 17.74 -6.03 -0.23
C ALA A 151 16.42 -5.46 -0.79
N PHE A 152 15.60 -6.30 -1.42
CA PHE A 152 14.27 -5.92 -1.88
C PHE A 152 13.35 -5.55 -0.71
N SER A 153 13.35 -6.34 0.37
CA SER A 153 12.58 -6.04 1.58
C SER A 153 13.01 -4.70 2.20
N ALA A 154 14.31 -4.40 2.23
CA ALA A 154 14.83 -3.11 2.68
C ALA A 154 14.35 -1.95 1.78
N ALA A 155 14.33 -2.14 0.45
CA ALA A 155 13.78 -1.14 -0.47
C ALA A 155 12.29 -0.89 -0.20
N ILE A 156 11.48 -1.96 -0.09
CA ILE A 156 10.05 -1.88 0.23
C ILE A 156 9.81 -1.22 1.61
N PHE A 157 10.68 -1.48 2.58
CA PHE A 157 10.65 -0.84 3.90
C PHE A 157 10.87 0.67 3.86
N LEU A 158 11.73 1.17 2.97
CA LEU A 158 12.04 2.60 2.86
C LEU A 158 11.02 3.41 2.03
N ILE A 159 10.30 2.75 1.11
CA ILE A 159 9.34 3.41 0.22
C ILE A 159 8.29 4.25 0.99
N PRO A 160 7.61 3.74 2.04
CA PRO A 160 6.62 4.52 2.79
C PRO A 160 7.18 5.82 3.36
N ALA A 161 8.37 5.80 3.98
CA ALA A 161 9.02 7.02 4.48
C ALA A 161 9.30 8.04 3.38
N GLY A 162 9.78 7.58 2.21
CA GLY A 162 9.91 8.44 1.03
C GLY A 162 8.58 9.08 0.63
N PHE A 163 7.50 8.31 0.66
CA PHE A 163 6.17 8.84 0.36
C PHE A 163 5.59 9.77 1.42
N LEU A 164 5.94 9.63 2.71
CA LEU A 164 5.60 10.63 3.73
C LEU A 164 6.27 11.99 3.44
N ARG A 165 7.49 11.99 2.86
CA ARG A 165 8.10 13.22 2.34
C ARG A 165 7.34 13.81 1.16
N VAL A 166 6.79 12.96 0.29
CA VAL A 166 5.93 13.42 -0.82
C VAL A 166 4.63 14.02 -0.30
N SER A 167 4.01 13.41 0.72
CA SER A 167 2.82 13.97 1.38
C SER A 167 3.07 15.35 1.99
N SER A 168 4.20 15.53 2.68
CA SER A 168 4.54 16.82 3.32
C SER A 168 5.01 17.91 2.35
N THR A 169 5.65 17.56 1.22
CA THR A 169 6.23 18.55 0.30
C THR A 169 5.48 18.71 -1.03
N GLY A 170 4.61 17.77 -1.37
CA GLY A 170 3.93 17.67 -2.67
C GLY A 170 4.83 17.29 -3.85
N ARG A 171 6.13 17.05 -3.64
CA ARG A 171 7.14 16.83 -4.71
C ARG A 171 7.65 15.38 -4.71
N PHE A 172 7.45 14.64 -5.79
CA PHE A 172 7.91 13.24 -5.88
C PHE A 172 9.43 13.04 -5.72
N ARG A 173 10.24 14.03 -6.14
CA ARG A 173 11.70 13.98 -5.97
C ARG A 173 12.12 13.90 -4.50
N SER A 174 11.32 14.42 -3.56
CA SER A 174 11.63 14.36 -2.14
C SER A 174 11.57 12.94 -1.58
N ALA A 175 10.97 11.98 -2.30
CA ALA A 175 10.93 10.60 -1.86
C ALA A 175 12.34 10.05 -1.64
N PHE A 176 13.29 10.43 -2.51
CA PHE A 176 14.68 9.97 -2.46
C PHE A 176 15.57 10.76 -1.49
N ASP A 177 15.03 11.72 -0.73
CA ASP A 177 15.79 12.47 0.27
C ASP A 177 15.95 11.65 1.56
N LEU A 178 16.79 10.61 1.49
CA LEU A 178 17.03 9.70 2.61
C LEU A 178 17.60 10.41 3.85
N ARG A 179 18.30 11.54 3.66
CA ARG A 179 18.82 12.36 4.77
C ARG A 179 17.69 12.92 5.64
N ARG A 180 16.50 13.13 5.07
CA ARG A 180 15.31 13.57 5.81
C ARG A 180 14.37 12.42 6.18
N SER A 181 14.31 11.36 5.37
CA SER A 181 13.43 10.22 5.62
C SER A 181 13.94 9.29 6.74
N LEU A 182 15.25 9.04 6.82
CA LEU A 182 15.81 8.11 7.82
C LEU A 182 15.69 8.63 9.27
N PRO A 183 15.94 9.92 9.56
CA PRO A 183 15.72 10.45 10.91
C PRO A 183 14.26 10.32 11.39
N PHE A 184 13.28 10.35 10.48
CA PHE A 184 11.88 10.10 10.85
C PHE A 184 11.69 8.67 11.37
N ILE A 185 12.20 7.67 10.65
CA ILE A 185 12.16 6.26 11.08
C ILE A 185 12.90 6.08 12.41
N ALA A 186 14.07 6.71 12.56
CA ALA A 186 14.89 6.59 13.76
C ALA A 186 14.29 7.25 15.00
N ARG A 187 13.49 8.31 14.84
CA ARG A 187 12.77 8.96 15.96
C ARG A 187 11.57 8.14 16.44
N GLN A 188 10.91 7.40 15.55
CA GLN A 188 9.74 6.58 15.89
C GLN A 188 9.86 5.12 15.39
N PRO A 189 10.91 4.38 15.76
CA PRO A 189 11.22 3.09 15.13
C PRO A 189 10.14 2.05 15.40
N ARG A 190 9.59 2.03 16.62
CA ARG A 190 8.52 1.11 17.01
C ARG A 190 7.23 1.38 16.24
N GLY A 191 6.83 2.65 16.12
CA GLY A 191 5.64 3.05 15.37
C GLY A 191 5.77 2.75 13.89
N TYR A 192 6.92 3.10 13.29
CA TYR A 192 7.19 2.81 11.88
C TYR A 192 7.21 1.31 11.58
N LEU A 193 7.88 0.50 12.41
CA LEU A 193 7.90 -0.96 12.26
C LEU A 193 6.51 -1.58 12.40
N ALA A 194 5.71 -1.12 13.36
CA ALA A 194 4.32 -1.56 13.51
C ALA A 194 3.49 -1.20 12.28
N ALA A 195 3.55 0.06 11.82
CA ALA A 195 2.85 0.52 10.62
C ALA A 195 3.26 -0.29 9.38
N TRP A 196 4.56 -0.54 9.22
CA TRP A 196 5.07 -1.35 8.12
C TRP A 196 4.59 -2.80 8.18
N TRP A 197 4.66 -3.43 9.36
CA TRP A 197 4.22 -4.80 9.56
C TRP A 197 2.73 -4.97 9.26
N TYR A 198 1.89 -4.09 9.82
CA TYR A 198 0.45 -4.10 9.58
C TYR A 198 0.09 -3.79 8.14
N GLY A 199 0.74 -2.80 7.53
CA GLY A 199 0.62 -2.50 6.10
C GLY A 199 0.99 -3.70 5.24
N ALA A 200 2.09 -4.38 5.53
CA ALA A 200 2.51 -5.58 4.81
C ALA A 200 1.46 -6.70 4.91
N TRP A 201 0.96 -6.99 6.11
CA TRP A 201 -0.09 -8.00 6.31
C TRP A 201 -1.39 -7.68 5.55
N MET A 202 -1.83 -6.43 5.56
CA MET A 202 -3.01 -6.00 4.79
C MET A 202 -2.81 -6.21 3.28
N ASN A 203 -1.64 -5.84 2.76
CA ASN A 203 -1.34 -5.96 1.33
C ASN A 203 -1.03 -7.41 0.89
N TRP A 204 -0.52 -8.26 1.79
CA TRP A 204 -0.21 -9.66 1.47
C TRP A 204 -1.42 -10.58 1.47
N THR A 205 -2.40 -10.34 2.35
CA THR A 205 -3.56 -11.24 2.50
C THR A 205 -4.62 -11.02 1.43
N VAL A 206 -4.83 -9.76 1.05
CA VAL A 206 -5.85 -9.33 0.10
C VAL A 206 -5.79 -10.02 -1.27
N PRO A 207 -4.62 -10.22 -1.90
CA PRO A 207 -4.56 -10.82 -3.23
C PRO A 207 -5.07 -12.27 -3.30
N PHE A 208 -5.15 -12.95 -2.15
CA PHE A 208 -5.71 -14.31 -2.05
C PHE A 208 -7.24 -14.33 -1.96
N ALA A 209 -7.90 -13.18 -1.75
CA ALA A 209 -9.35 -13.07 -1.67
C ALA A 209 -10.02 -13.01 -3.06
N LEU A 210 -9.63 -13.88 -4.00
CA LEU A 210 -10.22 -13.91 -5.34
C LEU A 210 -11.70 -14.35 -5.29
N PRO A 211 -12.61 -13.71 -6.04
CA PRO A 211 -12.40 -12.65 -7.05
C PRO A 211 -12.45 -11.21 -6.49
N LEU A 212 -12.58 -11.04 -5.17
CA LEU A 212 -12.72 -9.74 -4.50
C LEU A 212 -11.41 -8.96 -4.32
N ALA A 213 -10.27 -9.53 -4.74
CA ALA A 213 -8.94 -8.95 -4.56
C ALA A 213 -8.83 -7.47 -5.01
N PRO A 214 -9.39 -7.00 -6.15
CA PRO A 214 -9.26 -5.59 -6.54
C PRO A 214 -9.82 -4.60 -5.49
N TRP A 215 -11.00 -4.89 -4.92
CA TRP A 215 -11.58 -4.06 -3.86
C TRP A 215 -10.75 -4.14 -2.57
N GLY A 216 -10.27 -5.33 -2.23
CA GLY A 216 -9.35 -5.50 -1.10
C GLY A 216 -8.06 -4.70 -1.29
N VAL A 217 -7.48 -4.67 -2.50
CA VAL A 217 -6.23 -3.95 -2.78
C VAL A 217 -6.45 -2.46 -2.64
N PHE A 218 -7.57 -1.97 -3.17
CA PHE A 218 -7.96 -0.59 -2.99
C PHE A 218 -8.07 -0.22 -1.51
N TRP A 219 -8.79 -1.03 -0.73
CA TRP A 219 -8.93 -0.84 0.72
C TRP A 219 -7.58 -0.87 1.45
N ALA A 220 -6.77 -1.91 1.24
CA ALA A 220 -5.48 -2.09 1.89
C ALA A 220 -4.52 -0.93 1.57
N TYR A 221 -4.61 -0.39 0.36
CA TYR A 221 -3.85 0.79 -0.04
C TYR A 221 -4.25 2.03 0.76
N ILE A 222 -5.56 2.33 0.87
CA ILE A 222 -6.05 3.45 1.70
C ILE A 222 -5.67 3.27 3.16
N ALA A 223 -5.92 2.08 3.71
CA ALA A 223 -5.62 1.73 5.08
C ALA A 223 -4.13 1.91 5.41
N SER A 224 -3.25 1.42 4.54
CA SER A 224 -1.80 1.58 4.70
C SER A 224 -1.38 3.05 4.66
N MET A 225 -2.02 3.87 3.83
CA MET A 225 -1.73 5.31 3.80
C MET A 225 -2.16 6.01 5.08
N ALA A 226 -3.38 5.76 5.57
CA ALA A 226 -3.85 6.29 6.84
C ALA A 226 -2.88 5.91 7.96
N LEU A 227 -2.49 4.64 8.01
CA LEU A 227 -1.58 4.08 9.01
C LEU A 227 -0.21 4.76 9.07
N PHE A 228 0.41 5.02 7.91
CA PHE A 228 1.70 5.71 7.88
C PHE A 228 1.56 7.22 8.13
N ASN A 229 0.43 7.84 7.78
CA ASN A 229 0.20 9.27 8.05
C ASN A 229 -0.21 9.53 9.52
N GLU A 230 -0.69 8.52 10.24
CA GLU A 230 -0.92 8.58 11.69
C GLU A 230 0.39 8.92 12.43
N LEU A 231 1.52 8.38 11.95
CA LEU A 231 2.85 8.70 12.48
C LEU A 231 3.25 10.17 12.25
N LEU A 232 2.74 10.81 11.20
CA LEU A 232 2.97 12.24 10.98
C LEU A 232 2.16 13.10 11.94
N LEU A 233 0.94 12.68 12.29
CA LEU A 233 0.13 13.35 13.31
C LEU A 233 0.82 13.33 14.68
N GLU A 234 1.52 12.24 15.01
CA GLU A 234 2.28 12.16 16.26
C GLU A 234 3.58 12.99 16.25
N ASP A 235 4.21 13.20 15.08
CA ASP A 235 5.47 13.95 14.95
C ASP A 235 5.25 15.46 14.85
N SER A 236 4.08 15.90 14.38
CA SER A 236 3.72 17.31 14.34
C SER A 236 3.26 17.78 15.72
N GLU A 237 4.06 18.59 16.41
CA GLU A 237 3.59 19.44 17.53
C GLU A 237 2.43 20.37 17.11
N THR A 238 2.22 20.51 15.81
CA THR A 238 1.19 21.34 15.20
C THR A 238 -0.18 20.71 15.38
N GLU A 239 -1.13 21.51 15.85
CA GLU A 239 -2.56 21.25 16.06
C GLU A 239 -3.32 20.80 14.79
N ALA A 240 -2.88 19.73 14.10
CA ALA A 240 -3.63 19.07 13.03
C ALA A 240 -4.84 18.29 13.58
N THR A 241 -5.45 18.79 14.65
CA THR A 241 -6.59 18.18 15.36
C THR A 241 -7.87 18.21 14.54
N GLY A 242 -7.92 19.03 13.48
CA GLY A 242 -9.09 19.17 12.61
C GLY A 242 -9.16 18.22 11.41
N GLY A 243 -8.07 17.53 11.05
CA GLY A 243 -8.03 16.67 9.87
C GLY A 243 -8.88 15.39 10.02
N TRP A 244 -9.31 14.79 8.90
CA TRP A 244 -10.12 13.56 8.97
C TRP A 244 -9.41 12.40 9.65
N LEU A 245 -8.09 12.28 9.49
CA LEU A 245 -7.36 11.19 10.12
C LEU A 245 -7.37 11.33 11.64
N ALA A 246 -7.12 12.54 12.16
CA ALA A 246 -7.22 12.81 13.59
C ALA A 246 -8.63 12.52 14.13
N ARG A 247 -9.67 12.94 13.40
CA ARG A 247 -11.07 12.64 13.77
C ARG A 247 -11.36 11.15 13.84
N VAL A 248 -10.92 10.37 12.85
CA VAL A 248 -11.12 8.91 12.82
C VAL A 248 -10.35 8.22 13.95
N VAL A 249 -9.12 8.63 14.22
CA VAL A 249 -8.29 8.05 15.29
C VAL A 249 -8.90 8.33 16.67
N ALA A 250 -9.53 9.50 16.85
CA ALA A 250 -10.19 9.87 18.11
C ALA A 250 -11.60 9.29 18.28
N ASP A 251 -12.23 8.80 17.21
CA ASP A 251 -13.62 8.35 17.23
C ASP A 251 -13.76 6.93 17.86
N PRO A 252 -14.48 6.80 18.98
CA PRO A 252 -14.65 5.51 19.67
C PRO A 252 -15.31 4.42 18.80
N ARG A 253 -16.06 4.79 17.75
CA ARG A 253 -16.68 3.84 16.82
C ARG A 253 -15.64 3.01 16.06
N PHE A 254 -14.45 3.56 15.85
CA PHE A 254 -13.34 2.89 15.17
C PHE A 254 -12.29 2.34 16.14
N ALA A 255 -12.55 2.40 17.45
CA ALA A 255 -11.67 1.89 18.47
C ALA A 255 -11.54 0.34 18.41
N PRO A 256 -10.46 -0.24 18.98
CA PRO A 256 -10.24 -1.68 18.93
C PRO A 256 -11.34 -2.48 19.66
N ALA A 257 -12.10 -3.32 18.93
CA ALA A 257 -12.93 -4.35 19.55
C ALA A 257 -12.06 -5.55 19.97
N GLY A 258 -11.94 -5.85 21.27
CA GLY A 258 -10.99 -6.84 21.81
C GLY A 258 -11.11 -8.27 21.25
N ALA A 259 -12.18 -8.62 20.52
CA ALA A 259 -12.41 -9.97 20.02
C ALA A 259 -12.27 -10.06 18.49
N TRP A 260 -11.76 -11.19 18.02
CA TRP A 260 -11.92 -11.61 16.62
C TRP A 260 -13.39 -11.84 16.34
N GLY A 261 -13.85 -11.44 15.15
CA GLY A 261 -15.21 -11.75 14.74
C GLY A 261 -15.80 -10.73 13.78
N LEU A 262 -17.08 -10.93 13.52
CA LEU A 262 -17.88 -10.03 12.72
C LEU A 262 -18.63 -9.07 13.66
N ALA A 263 -18.52 -7.77 13.40
CA ALA A 263 -19.28 -6.76 14.12
C ALA A 263 -19.97 -5.79 13.16
N ALA A 264 -21.02 -5.13 13.64
CA ALA A 264 -21.57 -3.95 13.00
C ALA A 264 -20.84 -2.71 13.53
N VAL A 265 -20.38 -1.85 12.63
CA VAL A 265 -19.78 -0.55 12.94
C VAL A 265 -20.61 0.53 12.26
N GLU A 266 -20.95 1.59 12.99
CA GLU A 266 -21.72 2.70 12.44
C GLU A 266 -20.83 3.58 11.56
N ALA A 267 -20.89 3.36 10.23
CA ALA A 267 -20.18 4.15 9.24
C ALA A 267 -20.93 5.47 8.93
N ALA A 268 -20.30 6.37 8.18
CA ALA A 268 -20.87 7.67 7.86
C ALA A 268 -22.17 7.60 7.02
N ASP A 269 -22.38 6.52 6.27
CA ASP A 269 -23.57 6.27 5.44
C ASP A 269 -24.47 5.15 6.01
N GLY A 270 -24.38 4.91 7.32
CA GLY A 270 -25.14 3.90 8.05
C GLY A 270 -24.31 2.67 8.43
N PRO A 271 -24.93 1.64 9.02
CA PRO A 271 -24.22 0.53 9.61
C PRO A 271 -23.47 -0.30 8.54
N ALA A 272 -22.25 -0.71 8.87
CA ALA A 272 -21.35 -1.50 8.02
C ALA A 272 -20.91 -2.77 8.75
N ARG A 273 -20.83 -3.89 8.03
CA ARG A 273 -20.28 -5.13 8.57
C ARG A 273 -18.76 -5.07 8.50
N VAL A 274 -18.08 -5.33 9.61
CA VAL A 274 -16.63 -5.32 9.72
C VAL A 274 -16.14 -6.67 10.22
N LEU A 275 -15.16 -7.24 9.51
CA LEU A 275 -14.42 -8.40 9.96
C LEU A 275 -13.21 -7.94 10.77
N HIS A 276 -13.23 -8.18 12.08
CA HIS A 276 -12.11 -7.91 12.97
C HIS A 276 -11.15 -9.10 12.98
N LEU A 277 -9.93 -8.83 12.54
CA LEU A 277 -8.79 -9.74 12.60
C LEU A 277 -7.86 -9.28 13.75
N PRO A 278 -6.86 -10.09 14.17
CA PRO A 278 -5.99 -9.69 15.28
C PRO A 278 -5.14 -8.47 14.92
N VAL A 279 -4.86 -8.29 13.63
CA VAL A 279 -3.93 -7.28 13.13
C VAL A 279 -4.65 -6.06 12.56
N PHE A 280 -5.79 -6.22 11.89
CA PHE A 280 -6.50 -5.15 11.19
C PHE A 280 -8.01 -5.44 11.12
N SER A 281 -8.79 -4.55 10.54
CA SER A 281 -10.24 -4.74 10.35
C SER A 281 -10.65 -4.42 8.92
N VAL A 282 -11.46 -5.29 8.32
CA VAL A 282 -11.86 -5.18 6.91
C VAL A 282 -13.35 -4.90 6.83
N PRO A 283 -13.80 -3.80 6.19
CA PRO A 283 -15.21 -3.60 5.93
C PRO A 283 -15.67 -4.53 4.79
N LEU A 284 -16.82 -5.15 5.01
CA LEU A 284 -17.44 -6.05 4.06
C LEU A 284 -18.45 -5.28 3.18
N PRO A 285 -18.58 -5.63 1.89
CA PRO A 285 -19.41 -4.88 0.94
C PRO A 285 -20.93 -5.02 1.13
N GLY A 286 -21.40 -5.78 2.13
CA GLY A 286 -22.83 -6.04 2.37
C GLY A 286 -23.51 -4.98 3.25
N ARG A 287 -24.80 -4.74 3.02
CA ARG A 287 -25.67 -4.07 4.02
C ARG A 287 -25.88 -5.04 5.20
N PRO A 288 -25.92 -4.55 6.45
CA PRO A 288 -26.42 -5.37 7.55
C PRO A 288 -27.87 -5.75 7.23
N SER A 289 -28.14 -7.05 7.29
CA SER A 289 -29.48 -7.63 7.19
C SER A 289 -30.27 -7.36 8.46
#